data_AF-A0A2A6JTF9-F1
#
_entry.id   AF-A0A2A6JTF9-F1
#
_cell.length_a   1.000
_cell.length_b   1.000
_cell.length_c   1.000
_cell.angle_alpha   90.00
_cell.angle_beta   90.00
_cell.angle_gamma   90.00
#
_symmetry.space_group_name_H-M   'P 1'
#
loop_
_entity.id
_entity.type
_entity.pdbx_description
1 polymer ?
#
loop_
_entity_poly.entity_id
_entity_poly.type
_entity_poly.pdbx_seq_one_letter_code
_entity_poly.pdbx_strand_id
1 'polypeptide(L)'
;MLTTDWGDKLIFLVIGAVVAWLLQQIRVAWAEDIAVVNEHIKDIEKLSEAGQNYWLKHPADKNEDQALAARVRAAHAATTLLYPAMAKACGKRKDEYERLSIELFTEATGGNFESGGRTLDPSRAIAIHDHAVKLIHLLRISRRGLLSLRRLGKLHGFYDQ
;
A
#
# COMPACT_ATOMS: atom_id res chain seq x y z
N MET A 1 58.50 -18.06 -10.72
CA MET A 1 57.35 -17.68 -11.56
C MET A 1 56.07 -18.05 -10.80
N LEU A 2 55.69 -17.26 -9.78
CA LEU A 2 54.64 -17.63 -8.81
C LEU A 2 54.02 -16.40 -8.09
N THR A 3 54.03 -15.22 -8.71
CA THR A 3 53.59 -13.96 -8.07
C THR A 3 52.32 -13.36 -8.67
N THR A 4 51.81 -13.90 -9.77
CA THR A 4 50.61 -13.37 -10.45
C THR A 4 49.29 -13.85 -9.81
N ASP A 5 49.31 -14.94 -9.05
CA ASP A 5 48.11 -15.64 -8.55
C ASP A 5 47.43 -14.95 -7.34
N TRP A 6 48.18 -14.21 -6.52
CA TRP A 6 47.62 -13.53 -5.35
C TRP A 6 46.87 -12.23 -5.70
N GLY A 7 47.35 -11.48 -6.69
CA GLY A 7 46.70 -10.26 -7.16
C GLY A 7 45.32 -10.55 -7.76
N ASP A 8 45.25 -11.57 -8.61
CA ASP A 8 44.00 -11.99 -9.27
C ASP A 8 42.96 -12.51 -8.25
N LYS A 9 43.41 -13.25 -7.23
CA LYS A 9 42.55 -13.70 -6.11
C LYS A 9 42.01 -12.52 -5.31
N LEU A 10 42.83 -11.51 -5.05
CA LEU A 10 42.44 -10.32 -4.29
C LEU A 10 41.45 -9.46 -5.09
N ILE A 11 41.68 -9.30 -6.39
CA ILE A 11 40.75 -8.65 -7.32
C ILE A 11 39.41 -9.41 -7.35
N PHE A 12 39.43 -10.74 -7.47
CA PHE A 12 38.22 -11.55 -7.47
C PHE A 12 37.44 -11.44 -6.16
N LEU A 13 38.13 -11.43 -5.01
CA LEU A 13 37.52 -11.20 -3.69
C LEU A 13 36.87 -9.82 -3.59
N VAL A 14 37.54 -8.78 -4.07
CA VAL A 14 37.01 -7.40 -4.06
C VAL A 14 35.79 -7.30 -4.97
N ILE A 15 35.85 -7.84 -6.19
CA ILE A 15 34.70 -7.86 -7.12
C ILE A 15 33.53 -8.64 -6.49
N GLY A 16 33.80 -9.82 -5.93
CA GLY A 16 32.79 -10.61 -5.24
C GLY A 16 32.14 -9.88 -4.08
N ALA A 17 32.94 -9.18 -3.26
CA ALA A 17 32.44 -8.37 -2.14
C ALA A 17 31.58 -7.19 -2.63
N VAL A 18 31.99 -6.50 -3.70
CA VAL A 18 31.21 -5.40 -4.29
C VAL A 18 29.89 -5.91 -4.86
N VAL A 19 29.90 -7.02 -5.61
CA VAL A 19 28.68 -7.63 -6.16
C VAL A 19 27.75 -8.07 -5.03
N ALA A 20 28.27 -8.74 -3.99
CA ALA A 20 27.49 -9.16 -2.85
C ALA A 20 26.87 -7.96 -2.11
N TRP A 21 27.63 -6.89 -1.92
CA TRP A 21 27.15 -5.66 -1.31
C TRP A 21 26.03 -5.01 -2.14
N LEU A 22 26.19 -4.91 -3.47
CA LEU A 22 25.17 -4.38 -4.36
C LEU A 22 23.88 -5.20 -4.33
N LEU A 23 23.98 -6.53 -4.37
CA LEU A 23 22.82 -7.42 -4.25
C LEU A 23 22.11 -7.25 -2.91
N GLN A 24 22.87 -7.05 -1.83
CA GLN A 24 22.32 -6.79 -0.51
C GLN A 24 21.55 -5.46 -0.45
N GLN A 25 22.10 -4.38 -1.05
CA GLN A 25 21.41 -3.09 -1.10
C GLN A 25 20.09 -3.18 -1.87
N ILE A 26 20.08 -3.88 -3.01
CA ILE A 26 18.85 -4.11 -3.80
C ILE A 26 17.82 -4.87 -2.97
N ARG A 27 18.25 -5.91 -2.25
CA ARG A 27 17.37 -6.71 -1.39
C ARG A 27 16.75 -5.88 -0.27
N VAL A 28 17.53 -4.99 0.36
CA VAL A 28 17.05 -4.10 1.42
C VAL A 28 15.98 -3.15 0.87
N ALA A 29 16.26 -2.48 -0.25
CA ALA A 29 15.30 -1.57 -0.89
C ALA A 29 13.97 -2.28 -1.24
N TRP A 30 14.02 -3.51 -1.75
CA TRP A 30 12.81 -4.29 -2.02
C TRP A 30 12.05 -4.68 -0.75
N ALA A 31 12.75 -4.96 0.35
CA ALA A 31 12.11 -5.26 1.62
C ALA A 31 11.37 -4.04 2.18
N GLU A 32 11.94 -2.84 2.04
CA GLU A 32 11.29 -1.58 2.42
C GLU A 32 10.04 -1.33 1.58
N ASP A 33 10.12 -1.42 0.25
CA ASP A 33 8.96 -1.27 -0.64
C ASP A 33 7.81 -2.24 -0.28
N ILE A 34 8.15 -3.49 0.04
CA ILE A 34 7.19 -4.50 0.48
C ILE A 34 6.56 -4.14 1.83
N ALA A 35 7.37 -3.62 2.76
CA ALA A 35 6.91 -3.20 4.07
C ALA A 35 5.87 -2.08 3.94
N VAL A 36 6.15 -1.06 3.13
CA VAL A 36 5.23 0.05 2.87
C VAL A 36 3.92 -0.42 2.25
N VAL A 37 3.96 -1.34 1.26
CA VAL A 37 2.72 -1.90 0.69
C VAL A 37 1.91 -2.68 1.73
N ASN A 38 2.58 -3.43 2.62
CA ASN A 38 1.90 -4.18 3.68
C ASN A 38 1.29 -3.24 4.74
N GLU A 39 1.96 -2.14 5.06
CA GLU A 39 1.42 -1.10 5.93
C GLU A 39 0.16 -0.47 5.33
N HIS A 40 0.21 -0.09 4.05
CA HIS A 40 -0.95 0.46 3.36
C HIS A 40 -2.13 -0.53 3.28
N ILE A 41 -1.86 -1.82 3.08
CA ILE A 41 -2.89 -2.88 3.15
C ILE A 41 -3.56 -2.88 4.53
N LYS A 42 -2.78 -2.80 5.62
CA LYS A 42 -3.34 -2.77 6.98
C LYS A 42 -4.19 -1.52 7.22
N ASP A 43 -3.81 -0.38 6.66
CA ASP A 43 -4.59 0.85 6.81
C ASP A 43 -5.92 0.78 6.04
N ILE A 44 -5.93 0.14 4.86
CA ILE A 44 -7.18 -0.19 4.15
C ILE A 44 -8.06 -1.14 4.98
N GLU A 45 -7.48 -2.17 5.61
CA GLU A 45 -8.22 -3.10 6.48
C GLU A 45 -8.86 -2.35 7.67
N LYS A 46 -8.10 -1.46 8.33
CA LYS A 46 -8.63 -0.61 9.42
C LYS A 46 -9.73 0.33 8.95
N LEU A 47 -9.60 0.93 7.77
CA LEU A 47 -10.65 1.78 7.20
C LEU A 47 -11.91 0.96 6.91
N SER A 48 -11.76 -0.24 6.35
CA SER A 48 -12.89 -1.14 6.10
C SER A 48 -13.60 -1.54 7.39
N GLU A 49 -12.85 -1.89 8.43
CA GLU A 49 -13.40 -2.24 9.74
C GLU A 49 -14.10 -1.04 10.39
N ALA A 50 -13.46 0.13 10.41
CA ALA A 50 -14.04 1.35 10.96
C ALA A 50 -15.31 1.76 10.21
N GLY A 51 -15.30 1.71 8.88
CA GLY A 51 -16.43 2.03 8.02
C GLY A 51 -17.60 1.06 8.22
N GLN A 52 -17.35 -0.24 8.22
CA GLN A 52 -18.39 -1.24 8.52
C GLN A 52 -18.97 -1.04 9.91
N ASN A 53 -18.13 -0.86 10.93
CA ASN A 53 -18.59 -0.64 12.29
C ASN A 53 -19.39 0.65 12.42
N TYR A 54 -19.03 1.72 11.70
CA TYR A 54 -19.85 2.93 11.64
C TYR A 54 -21.24 2.57 11.09
N TRP A 55 -21.33 2.07 9.86
CA TRP A 55 -22.62 1.85 9.17
C TRP A 55 -23.49 0.72 9.73
N LEU A 56 -22.93 -0.20 10.51
CA LEU A 56 -23.65 -1.32 11.13
C LEU A 56 -23.98 -1.11 12.61
N LYS A 57 -23.47 -0.05 13.25
CA LYS A 57 -23.72 0.22 14.67
C LYS A 57 -24.72 1.34 14.88
N HIS A 58 -25.73 1.05 15.72
CA HIS A 58 -26.57 2.07 16.32
C HIS A 58 -25.82 2.73 17.48
N PRO A 59 -25.50 4.03 17.40
CA PRO A 59 -24.88 4.74 18.50
C PRO A 59 -25.90 4.94 19.64
N ALA A 60 -25.46 4.78 20.88
CA ALA A 60 -26.28 5.04 22.06
C ALA A 60 -26.52 6.54 22.28
N ASP A 61 -25.53 7.36 21.92
CA ASP A 61 -25.60 8.82 22.03
C ASP A 61 -24.80 9.53 20.93
N LYS A 62 -24.88 10.87 20.91
CA LYS A 62 -24.20 11.71 19.93
C LYS A 62 -22.67 11.67 20.05
N ASN A 63 -22.14 11.50 21.25
CA ASN A 63 -20.70 11.45 21.47
C ASN A 63 -20.11 10.15 20.91
N GLU A 64 -20.82 9.04 21.08
CA GLU A 64 -20.45 7.76 20.49
C GLU A 64 -20.47 7.82 18.96
N ASP A 65 -21.51 8.42 18.37
CA ASP A 65 -21.59 8.58 16.92
C ASP A 65 -20.43 9.42 16.35
N GLN A 66 -20.11 10.53 17.02
CA GLN A 66 -18.96 11.37 16.69
C GLN A 66 -17.64 10.62 16.83
N ALA A 67 -17.49 9.78 17.87
CA ALA A 67 -16.29 8.97 18.06
C ALA A 67 -16.12 7.93 16.95
N LEU A 68 -17.22 7.29 16.50
CA LEU A 68 -17.18 6.36 15.37
C LEU A 68 -16.83 7.08 14.06
N ALA A 69 -17.44 8.24 13.79
CA ALA A 69 -17.11 9.04 12.61
C ALA A 69 -15.63 9.50 12.61
N ALA A 70 -15.12 9.93 13.77
CA ALA A 70 -13.73 10.33 13.92
C ALA A 70 -12.75 9.17 13.65
N ARG A 71 -13.11 7.93 14.03
CA ARG A 71 -12.31 6.74 13.70
C ARG A 71 -12.27 6.48 12.19
N VAL A 72 -13.40 6.61 11.50
CA VAL A 72 -13.45 6.50 10.03
C VAL A 72 -12.57 7.58 9.40
N ARG A 73 -12.67 8.83 9.86
CA ARG A 73 -11.82 9.94 9.35
C ARG A 73 -10.34 9.72 9.60
N ALA A 74 -9.96 9.26 10.78
CA ALA A 74 -8.57 8.95 11.11
C ALA A 74 -8.00 7.85 10.20
N ALA A 75 -8.76 6.77 9.99
CA ALA A 75 -8.37 5.70 9.08
C ALA A 75 -8.31 6.14 7.61
N HIS A 76 -9.25 6.98 7.18
CA HIS A 76 -9.25 7.59 5.85
C HIS A 76 -8.01 8.46 5.62
N ALA A 77 -7.66 9.31 6.60
CA ALA A 77 -6.48 10.17 6.54
C ALA A 77 -5.18 9.34 6.47
N ALA A 78 -5.06 8.28 7.28
CA ALA A 78 -3.91 7.37 7.23
C ALA A 78 -3.76 6.72 5.85
N THR A 79 -4.87 6.22 5.28
CA THR A 79 -4.88 5.58 3.96
C THR A 79 -4.53 6.58 2.85
N THR A 80 -4.96 7.84 2.96
CA THR A 80 -4.74 8.85 1.91
C THR A 80 -3.27 9.28 1.81
N LEU A 81 -2.50 9.21 2.91
CA LEU A 81 -1.10 9.64 2.94
C LEU A 81 -0.23 8.89 1.93
N LEU A 82 -0.43 7.57 1.80
CA LEU A 82 0.35 6.71 0.91
C LEU A 82 -0.23 6.59 -0.51
N TYR A 83 -1.39 7.22 -0.76
CA TYR A 83 -2.13 7.05 -2.01
C TYR A 83 -1.31 7.32 -3.28
N PRO A 84 -0.56 8.44 -3.42
CA PRO A 84 0.21 8.71 -4.64
C PRO A 84 1.33 7.68 -4.87
N ALA A 85 1.99 7.25 -3.79
CA ALA A 85 3.07 6.28 -3.86
C ALA A 85 2.54 4.89 -4.28
N MET A 86 1.40 4.49 -3.72
CA MET A 86 0.76 3.21 -4.05
C MET A 86 0.17 3.19 -5.46
N ALA A 87 -0.42 4.30 -5.92
CA ALA A 87 -0.87 4.47 -7.30
C ALA A 87 0.30 4.26 -8.29
N LYS A 88 1.47 4.86 -8.01
CA LYS A 88 2.70 4.64 -8.78
C LYS A 88 3.21 3.20 -8.69
N ALA A 89 3.13 2.56 -7.52
CA ALA A 89 3.53 1.18 -7.31
C ALA A 89 2.68 0.18 -8.13
N CYS A 90 1.39 0.47 -8.31
CA CYS A 90 0.45 -0.32 -9.13
C CYS A 90 0.75 -0.25 -10.65
N GLY A 91 1.52 0.74 -11.12
CA GLY A 91 1.98 0.82 -12.50
C GLY A 91 0.84 0.79 -13.52
N LYS A 92 0.76 -0.26 -14.35
CA LYS A 92 -0.33 -0.42 -15.34
C LYS A 92 -1.73 -0.52 -14.73
N ARG A 93 -1.82 -0.84 -13.44
CA ARG A 93 -3.08 -0.95 -12.68
C ARG A 93 -3.38 0.30 -11.86
N LYS A 94 -2.66 1.40 -12.11
CA LYS A 94 -2.84 2.68 -11.42
C LYS A 94 -4.30 3.13 -11.46
N ASP A 95 -4.91 3.20 -12.64
CA ASP A 95 -6.27 3.72 -12.80
C ASP A 95 -7.30 2.86 -12.04
N GLU A 96 -7.08 1.54 -12.01
CA GLU A 96 -7.91 0.60 -11.23
C GLU A 96 -7.76 0.84 -9.72
N TYR A 97 -6.54 1.09 -9.24
CA TYR A 97 -6.26 1.43 -7.85
C TYR A 97 -6.92 2.76 -7.46
N GLU A 98 -6.76 3.79 -8.28
CA GLU A 98 -7.31 5.13 -8.03
C GLU A 98 -8.84 5.07 -7.97
N ARG A 99 -9.48 4.41 -8.95
CA ARG A 99 -10.92 4.21 -8.96
C ARG A 99 -11.43 3.47 -7.71
N LEU A 100 -10.83 2.32 -7.39
CA LEU A 100 -11.25 1.52 -6.22
C LEU A 100 -11.05 2.28 -4.89
N SER A 101 -10.01 3.10 -4.80
CA SER A 101 -9.77 3.92 -3.60
C SER A 101 -10.82 5.02 -3.46
N ILE A 102 -11.16 5.71 -4.55
CA ILE A 102 -12.23 6.73 -4.56
C ILE A 102 -13.57 6.09 -4.21
N GLU A 103 -13.89 4.92 -4.76
CA GLU A 103 -15.11 4.16 -4.42
C GLU A 103 -15.13 3.81 -2.93
N LEU A 104 -14.05 3.24 -2.39
CA LEU A 104 -13.93 2.92 -0.97
C LEU A 104 -14.13 4.15 -0.07
N PHE A 105 -13.50 5.29 -0.42
CA PHE A 105 -13.60 6.53 0.35
C PHE A 105 -15.01 7.11 0.27
N THR A 106 -15.62 7.10 -0.91
CA THR A 106 -16.99 7.60 -1.12
C THR A 106 -18.00 6.78 -0.33
N GLU A 107 -17.86 5.46 -0.28
CA GLU A 107 -18.74 4.61 0.53
C GLU A 107 -18.48 4.80 2.03
N ALA A 108 -17.22 4.94 2.44
CA ALA A 108 -16.86 5.12 3.85
C ALA A 108 -17.32 6.47 4.42
N THR A 109 -17.18 7.58 3.68
CA THR A 109 -17.38 8.95 4.18
C THR A 109 -18.44 9.77 3.43
N GLY A 110 -19.13 9.20 2.44
CA GLY A 110 -20.13 9.92 1.66
C GLY A 110 -21.55 9.86 2.24
N GLY A 111 -22.51 10.45 1.51
CA GLY A 111 -23.93 10.43 1.86
C GLY A 111 -24.23 11.14 3.18
N ASN A 112 -24.87 10.43 4.10
CA ASN A 112 -25.29 10.91 5.43
C ASN A 112 -24.19 10.79 6.50
N PHE A 113 -22.92 10.65 6.09
CA PHE A 113 -21.80 10.62 7.02
C PHE A 113 -21.76 11.89 7.87
N GLU A 114 -21.67 11.74 9.19
CA GLU A 114 -21.73 12.83 10.19
C GLU A 114 -23.03 13.62 10.25
N SER A 115 -24.06 13.19 9.51
CA SER A 115 -25.39 13.74 9.68
C SER A 115 -26.00 13.25 11.00
N GLY A 116 -26.64 14.16 11.72
CA GLY A 116 -27.38 13.80 12.92
C GLY A 116 -28.53 12.86 12.59
N GLY A 117 -28.62 11.72 13.29
CA GLY A 117 -29.71 10.77 13.11
C GLY A 117 -29.53 9.80 11.93
N ARG A 118 -28.30 9.52 11.52
CA ARG A 118 -28.03 8.51 10.49
C ARG A 118 -28.66 7.16 10.86
N THR A 119 -29.15 6.46 9.84
CA THR A 119 -29.64 5.09 9.96
C THR A 119 -28.54 4.09 9.66
N LEU A 120 -28.75 2.84 10.07
CA LEU A 120 -27.92 1.74 9.61
C LEU A 120 -27.99 1.64 8.08
N ASP A 121 -26.85 1.33 7.46
CA ASP A 121 -26.75 1.07 6.03
C ASP A 121 -25.88 -0.17 5.78
N PRO A 122 -26.46 -1.38 5.87
CA PRO A 122 -25.73 -2.61 5.62
C PRO A 122 -25.19 -2.72 4.19
N SER A 123 -25.88 -2.11 3.22
CA SER A 123 -25.46 -2.16 1.81
C SER A 123 -24.14 -1.44 1.60
N ARG A 124 -24.00 -0.28 2.22
CA ARG A 124 -22.76 0.51 2.23
C ARG A 124 -21.65 -0.20 2.99
N ALA A 125 -21.94 -0.84 4.13
CA ALA A 125 -20.96 -1.64 4.86
C ALA A 125 -20.38 -2.79 4.00
N ILE A 126 -21.24 -3.49 3.25
CA ILE A 126 -20.82 -4.54 2.32
C ILE A 126 -19.98 -3.95 1.18
N ALA A 127 -20.41 -2.83 0.58
CA ALA A 127 -19.66 -2.17 -0.49
C ALA A 127 -18.25 -1.76 -0.02
N ILE A 128 -18.12 -1.19 1.17
CA ILE A 128 -16.83 -0.86 1.79
C ILE A 128 -15.92 -2.09 1.87
N HIS A 129 -16.45 -3.21 2.36
CA HIS A 129 -15.69 -4.46 2.45
C HIS A 129 -15.25 -4.96 1.06
N ASP A 130 -16.17 -4.99 0.10
CA ASP A 130 -15.89 -5.44 -1.27
C ASP A 130 -14.82 -4.60 -1.96
N HIS A 131 -14.91 -3.27 -1.87
CA HIS A 131 -13.90 -2.38 -2.45
C HIS A 131 -12.54 -2.54 -1.75
N ALA A 132 -12.53 -2.68 -0.42
CA ALA A 132 -11.30 -2.92 0.34
C ALA A 132 -10.62 -4.24 -0.08
N VAL A 133 -11.36 -5.34 -0.19
CA VAL A 133 -10.81 -6.65 -0.61
C VAL A 133 -10.24 -6.58 -2.03
N LYS A 134 -10.96 -5.93 -2.97
CA LYS A 134 -10.48 -5.73 -4.35
C LYS A 134 -9.19 -4.90 -4.37
N LEU A 135 -9.13 -3.82 -3.60
CA LEU A 135 -7.96 -2.94 -3.50
C LEU A 135 -6.76 -3.67 -2.89
N ILE A 136 -6.97 -4.42 -1.81
CA ILE A 136 -5.93 -5.25 -1.17
C ILE A 136 -5.40 -6.31 -2.14
N HIS A 137 -6.29 -6.97 -2.88
CA HIS A 137 -5.91 -7.94 -3.90
C HIS A 137 -5.03 -7.30 -4.99
N LEU A 138 -5.44 -6.12 -5.47
CA LEU A 138 -4.69 -5.36 -6.47
C LEU A 138 -3.27 -5.00 -6.00
N LEU A 139 -3.15 -4.56 -4.74
CA LEU A 139 -1.85 -4.25 -4.11
C LEU A 139 -1.00 -5.50 -3.96
N ARG A 140 -1.57 -6.63 -3.54
CA ARG A 140 -0.86 -7.92 -3.41
C ARG A 140 -0.33 -8.41 -4.75
N ILE A 141 -1.08 -8.24 -5.85
CA ILE A 141 -0.61 -8.55 -7.20
C ILE A 141 0.52 -7.60 -7.61
N SER A 142 0.33 -6.30 -7.41
CA SER A 142 1.30 -5.28 -7.80
C SER A 142 2.62 -5.43 -7.06
N ARG A 143 2.57 -5.83 -5.78
CA ARG A 143 3.73 -6.21 -4.96
C ARG A 143 4.58 -7.32 -5.57
N ARG A 144 3.96 -8.35 -6.17
CA ARG A 144 4.71 -9.40 -6.89
C ARG A 144 5.42 -8.85 -8.13
N GLY A 145 4.86 -7.82 -8.77
CA GLY A 145 5.48 -7.11 -9.89
C GLY A 145 6.72 -6.30 -9.48
N LEU A 146 6.75 -5.76 -8.26
CA LEU A 146 7.91 -5.01 -7.72
C LEU A 146 9.18 -5.88 -7.62
N LEU A 147 9.02 -7.16 -7.30
CA LEU A 147 10.10 -8.13 -7.19
C LEU A 147 10.65 -8.62 -8.54
N SER A 148 10.04 -8.22 -9.67
CA SER A 148 10.49 -8.70 -10.98
C SER A 148 11.76 -7.99 -11.44
N LEU A 149 12.77 -8.77 -11.84
CA LEU A 149 14.03 -8.30 -12.45
C LEU A 149 13.81 -7.33 -13.63
N ARG A 150 12.63 -7.36 -14.26
CA ARG A 150 12.21 -6.42 -15.32
C ARG A 150 12.22 -4.94 -14.88
N ARG A 151 12.08 -4.65 -13.58
CA ARG A 151 12.15 -3.25 -13.08
C ARG A 151 13.58 -2.74 -12.91
N LEU A 152 14.55 -3.62 -12.66
CA LEU A 152 15.99 -3.27 -12.62
C LEU A 152 16.48 -2.77 -13.98
N GLY A 153 16.00 -3.37 -15.08
CA GLY A 153 16.29 -2.88 -16.43
C GLY A 153 15.68 -1.51 -16.75
N LYS A 154 14.58 -1.11 -16.07
CA LYS A 154 13.96 0.21 -16.24
C LYS A 154 14.57 1.29 -15.35
N LEU A 155 15.11 0.95 -14.19
CA LEU A 155 15.82 1.91 -13.32
C LEU A 155 17.14 2.40 -13.95
N HIS A 156 17.77 1.62 -14.83
CA HIS A 156 18.89 2.09 -15.65
C HIS A 156 18.48 2.98 -16.85
N GLY A 157 17.20 3.02 -17.20
CA GLY A 157 16.67 3.89 -18.26
C GLY A 157 16.16 5.25 -17.76
N PHE A 158 16.29 5.55 -16.46
CA PHE A 158 15.86 6.82 -15.86
C PHE A 158 17.03 7.81 -15.61
N TYR A 159 18.23 7.50 -16.12
CA TYR A 159 19.33 8.47 -16.21
C TYR A 159 19.42 9.18 -17.58
N ASP A 160 18.51 8.86 -18.50
CA ASP A 160 18.32 9.57 -19.78
C ASP A 160 16.83 9.97 -19.92
N GLN A 161 16.41 11.00 -19.19
CA GLN A 161 15.37 11.99 -19.57
C GLN A 161 15.08 12.96 -18.42
#